data_AF-X0WCC2-F1
#
_entry.id   AF-X0WCC2-F1
#
_cell.length_a   1.000
_cell.length_b   1.000
_cell.length_c   1.000
_cell.angle_alpha   90.00
_cell.angle_beta   90.00
_cell.angle_gamma   90.00
#
_symmetry.space_group_name_H-M   'P 1'
#
loop_
_entity.id
_entity.type
_entity.pdbx_description
1 polymer ?
#
loop_
_entity_poly.entity_id
_entity_poly.type
_entity_poly.pdbx_seq_one_letter_code
_entity_poly.pdbx_strand_id
1 'polypeptide(L)'
;KGTNRIAAGHGRLEAAKKIGLEKVPVTYQEFENEDQFYAFVVSHNAIAKDSWASLDLSMVNLELENLGPIDIDMLGIKDFVVEPIEKYDEEKDDDVPEVKGEPVTKRGDVWLLGEHRAMCGDSTMIDDVEKLMDGEKADMVFTDPPYGISVKNKMGEIKNDDSLDVFRDSMQQLYTYSKNPSHIYAWCSSTLILESGNIFSEYFDLKNIIPSMHTNLTTCVPKYHFRHNYEPCLFGMIGEKP
;
A
#
# COMPACT_ATOMS: atom_id res chain seq x y z
N LYS A 1 -10.13 -36.08 -23.05
CA LYS A 1 -9.35 -35.77 -24.27
C LYS A 1 -8.75 -34.38 -24.09
N GLY A 2 -7.42 -34.30 -24.00
CA GLY A 2 -6.68 -33.15 -23.49
C GLY A 2 -6.98 -31.85 -24.21
N THR A 3 -7.51 -30.88 -23.46
CA THR A 3 -7.47 -29.48 -23.85
C THR A 3 -6.00 -29.08 -23.93
N ASN A 4 -5.55 -28.44 -25.02
CA ASN A 4 -4.18 -27.90 -25.17
C ASN A 4 -3.93 -26.71 -24.22
N ARG A 5 -4.22 -26.89 -22.92
CA ARG A 5 -4.08 -25.90 -21.86
C ARG A 5 -2.71 -26.10 -21.22
N ILE A 6 -2.07 -24.98 -20.89
CA ILE A 6 -0.76 -24.98 -20.26
C ILE A 6 -1.00 -25.03 -18.75
N ALA A 7 -0.59 -26.12 -18.11
CA ALA A 7 -0.69 -26.27 -16.65
C ALA A 7 0.47 -25.57 -15.91
N ALA A 8 1.64 -25.47 -16.55
CA ALA A 8 2.86 -24.92 -15.97
C ALA A 8 3.82 -24.38 -17.05
N GLY A 9 4.67 -23.42 -16.69
CA GLY A 9 5.75 -22.93 -17.59
C GLY A 9 5.37 -21.79 -18.53
N HIS A 10 4.29 -21.06 -18.27
CA HIS A 10 3.85 -19.89 -19.05
C HIS A 10 5.00 -18.89 -19.32
N GLY A 11 5.82 -18.56 -18.32
CA GLY A 11 6.96 -17.65 -18.49
C GLY A 11 8.05 -18.19 -19.44
N ARG A 12 8.29 -19.50 -19.46
CA ARG A 12 9.24 -20.14 -20.40
C ARG A 12 8.69 -20.10 -21.83
N LEU A 13 7.39 -20.30 -22.00
CA LEU A 13 6.74 -20.17 -23.29
C LEU A 13 6.81 -18.72 -23.81
N GLU A 14 6.53 -17.73 -22.97
CA GLU A 14 6.63 -16.31 -23.34
C GLU A 14 8.06 -15.89 -23.67
N ALA A 15 9.06 -16.37 -22.92
CA ALA A 15 10.46 -16.15 -23.25
C ALA A 15 10.85 -16.79 -24.59
N ALA A 16 10.39 -18.03 -24.85
CA ALA A 16 10.65 -18.72 -26.11
C ALA A 16 10.04 -18.00 -27.32
N LYS A 17 8.83 -17.43 -27.17
CA LYS A 17 8.21 -16.57 -28.19
C LYS A 17 9.05 -15.33 -28.48
N LYS A 18 9.56 -14.66 -27.45
CA LYS A 18 10.40 -13.45 -27.60
C LYS A 18 11.70 -13.70 -28.35
N ILE A 19 12.27 -14.90 -28.24
CA ILE A 19 13.50 -15.28 -28.96
C ILE A 19 13.22 -16.00 -30.29
N GLY A 20 11.96 -16.05 -30.74
CA GLY A 20 11.58 -16.56 -32.05
C GLY A 20 11.65 -18.09 -32.20
N LEU A 21 11.56 -18.85 -31.11
CA LEU A 21 11.53 -20.31 -31.20
C LEU A 21 10.18 -20.80 -31.75
N GLU A 22 10.20 -21.50 -32.88
CA GLU A 22 8.98 -22.08 -33.48
C GLU A 22 8.43 -23.29 -32.71
N LYS A 23 9.29 -23.98 -31.94
CA LYS A 23 8.92 -25.18 -31.17
C LYS A 23 9.56 -25.14 -29.79
N VAL A 24 8.80 -25.56 -28.79
CA VAL A 24 9.26 -25.68 -27.40
C VAL A 24 9.04 -27.10 -26.89
N PRO A 25 9.95 -27.64 -26.07
CA PRO A 25 9.74 -28.94 -25.44
C PRO A 25 8.57 -28.84 -24.44
N VAL A 26 7.67 -29.82 -24.49
CA VAL A 26 6.52 -29.93 -23.58
C VAL A 26 6.50 -31.30 -22.93
N THR A 27 5.91 -31.39 -21.74
CA THR A 27 5.57 -32.65 -21.08
C THR A 27 4.06 -32.70 -20.94
N TYR A 28 3.46 -33.81 -21.37
CA TYR A 28 2.02 -34.01 -21.25
C TYR A 28 1.70 -34.59 -19.88
N GLN A 29 0.75 -33.96 -19.20
CA GLN A 29 0.17 -34.45 -17.96
C GLN A 29 -1.32 -34.68 -18.20
N GLU A 30 -1.80 -35.88 -17.90
CA GLU A 30 -3.23 -36.16 -17.88
C GLU A 30 -3.77 -35.88 -16.48
N PHE A 31 -4.95 -35.25 -16.44
CA PHE A 31 -5.71 -34.99 -15.22
C PHE A 31 -7.04 -35.73 -15.33
N GLU A 32 -7.46 -36.35 -14.24
CA GLU A 32 -8.67 -37.16 -14.15
C GLU A 32 -9.93 -36.30 -14.29
N ASN A 33 -9.89 -35.06 -13.79
CA ASN A 33 -10.96 -34.08 -13.89
C ASN A 33 -10.38 -32.63 -13.90
N GLU A 34 -11.25 -31.64 -14.08
CA GLU A 34 -10.84 -30.22 -14.10
C GLU A 34 -10.33 -29.74 -12.74
N ASP A 35 -10.87 -30.27 -11.64
CA ASP A 35 -10.46 -29.92 -10.28
C ASP A 35 -8.98 -30.27 -10.03
N GLN A 36 -8.55 -31.44 -10.51
CA GLN A 36 -7.15 -31.87 -10.39
C GLN A 36 -6.20 -31.03 -11.27
N PHE A 37 -6.63 -30.62 -12.46
CA PHE A 37 -5.87 -29.68 -13.30
C PHE A 37 -5.70 -28.34 -12.56
N TYR A 38 -6.78 -27.86 -11.93
CA TYR A 38 -6.78 -26.59 -11.22
C TYR A 38 -5.92 -26.64 -9.95
N ALA A 39 -6.07 -27.68 -9.13
CA ALA A 39 -5.25 -27.91 -7.94
C ALA A 39 -3.74 -27.96 -8.30
N PHE A 40 -3.39 -28.57 -9.43
CA PHE A 40 -2.02 -28.57 -9.93
C PHE A 40 -1.53 -27.18 -10.34
N VAL A 41 -2.34 -26.39 -11.06
CA VAL A 41 -1.98 -25.01 -11.44
C VAL A 41 -1.79 -24.14 -10.20
N VAL A 42 -2.71 -24.22 -9.24
CA VAL A 42 -2.69 -23.43 -8.00
C VAL A 42 -1.48 -23.81 -7.14
N SER A 43 -1.25 -25.10 -6.90
CA SER A 43 -0.10 -25.58 -6.12
C SER A 43 1.24 -25.25 -6.80
N HIS A 44 1.35 -25.39 -8.12
CA HIS A 44 2.55 -25.03 -8.86
C HIS A 44 2.87 -23.53 -8.78
N ASN A 45 1.84 -22.68 -8.83
CA ASN A 45 1.97 -21.24 -8.64
C ASN A 45 2.27 -20.87 -7.18
N ALA A 46 1.75 -21.63 -6.21
CA ALA A 46 2.05 -21.45 -4.78
C ALA A 46 3.51 -21.81 -4.45
N ILE A 47 4.06 -22.88 -5.03
CA ILE A 47 5.48 -23.24 -4.87
C ILE A 47 6.40 -22.16 -5.49
N ALA A 48 5.95 -21.50 -6.57
CA ALA A 48 6.68 -20.36 -7.15
C ALA A 48 6.64 -19.09 -6.27
N LYS A 49 5.69 -18.99 -5.33
CA LYS A 49 5.54 -17.90 -4.37
C LYS A 49 6.72 -17.84 -3.38
N ASP A 50 7.27 -18.99 -3.02
CA ASP A 50 8.46 -19.09 -2.14
C ASP A 50 9.79 -18.85 -2.87
N SER A 51 9.77 -18.80 -4.21
CA SER A 51 10.98 -18.71 -5.06
C SER A 51 11.01 -17.46 -5.94
N TRP A 52 10.80 -16.28 -5.34
CA TRP A 52 11.04 -14.96 -5.96
C TRP A 52 9.98 -14.38 -6.92
N ALA A 53 8.78 -14.97 -7.07
CA ALA A 53 7.72 -14.37 -7.87
C ALA A 53 6.43 -14.21 -7.06
N SER A 54 6.11 -12.98 -6.68
CA SER A 54 4.78 -12.59 -6.22
C SER A 54 3.79 -12.78 -7.38
N LEU A 55 3.19 -13.97 -7.48
CA LEU A 55 2.18 -14.26 -8.48
C LEU A 55 0.80 -13.81 -7.97
N ASP A 56 0.12 -13.05 -8.81
CA ASP A 56 -1.21 -12.47 -8.64
C ASP A 56 -2.29 -13.56 -8.45
N LEU A 57 -2.87 -13.61 -7.25
CA LEU A 57 -3.95 -14.53 -6.87
C LEU A 57 -5.34 -14.09 -7.39
N SER A 58 -5.46 -12.96 -8.07
CA SER A 58 -6.76 -12.47 -8.58
C SER A 58 -7.37 -13.40 -9.65
N MET A 59 -6.54 -14.12 -10.42
CA MET A 59 -6.98 -15.12 -11.40
C MET A 59 -7.57 -16.38 -10.75
N VAL A 60 -7.17 -16.70 -9.52
CA VAL A 60 -7.67 -17.88 -8.78
C VAL A 60 -9.07 -17.59 -8.24
N ASN A 61 -9.32 -16.38 -7.73
CA ASN A 61 -10.61 -16.01 -7.15
C ASN A 61 -11.76 -15.90 -8.16
N LEU A 62 -11.49 -15.65 -9.43
CA LEU A 62 -12.54 -15.45 -10.46
C LEU A 62 -13.17 -16.77 -10.95
N GLU A 63 -12.49 -17.91 -10.74
CA GLU A 63 -13.02 -19.25 -11.05
C GLU A 63 -13.56 -19.99 -9.83
N LEU A 64 -13.18 -19.56 -8.61
CA LEU A 64 -13.60 -20.15 -7.33
C LEU A 64 -15.09 -19.97 -7.00
N GLU A 65 -15.75 -18.91 -7.46
CA GLU A 65 -17.19 -18.71 -7.21
C GLU A 65 -18.08 -19.77 -7.89
N ASN A 66 -17.56 -20.52 -8.87
CA ASN A 66 -18.30 -21.58 -9.57
C ASN A 66 -17.88 -23.01 -9.18
N LEU A 67 -16.86 -23.16 -8.33
CA LEU A 67 -16.40 -24.46 -7.86
C LEU A 67 -17.12 -24.78 -6.54
N GLY A 68 -17.69 -25.99 -6.47
CA GLY A 68 -18.20 -26.53 -5.22
C GLY A 68 -17.09 -26.64 -4.17
N PRO A 69 -17.38 -27.15 -2.95
CA PRO A 69 -16.39 -27.26 -1.89
C PRO A 69 -15.15 -28.02 -2.38
N ILE A 70 -14.03 -27.30 -2.52
CA ILE A 70 -12.75 -27.87 -2.94
C ILE A 70 -12.14 -28.60 -1.76
N ASP A 71 -11.70 -29.84 -2.00
CA ASP A 71 -10.96 -30.62 -1.02
C ASP A 71 -9.54 -30.04 -0.86
N ILE A 72 -9.33 -29.34 0.26
CA ILE A 72 -8.09 -28.63 0.60
C ILE A 72 -6.91 -29.59 0.73
N ASP A 73 -7.15 -30.85 1.11
CA ASP A 73 -6.10 -31.87 1.22
C ASP A 73 -5.48 -32.20 -0.16
N MET A 74 -6.21 -31.96 -1.25
CA MET A 74 -5.75 -32.21 -2.61
C MET A 74 -4.71 -31.18 -3.10
N LEU A 75 -4.57 -30.04 -2.41
CA LEU A 75 -3.61 -28.98 -2.76
C LEU A 75 -2.17 -29.35 -2.39
N GLY A 76 -1.97 -30.38 -1.55
CA GLY A 76 -0.64 -30.84 -1.12
C GLY A 76 0.13 -29.84 -0.26
N ILE A 77 -0.52 -28.75 0.16
CA ILE A 77 0.05 -27.72 1.03
C ILE A 77 -0.16 -28.17 2.47
N LYS A 78 0.91 -28.61 3.14
CA LYS A 78 0.86 -28.89 4.58
C LYS A 78 0.54 -27.60 5.34
N ASP A 79 -0.37 -27.69 6.30
CA ASP A 79 -0.77 -26.59 7.18
C ASP A 79 -1.46 -25.41 6.46
N PHE A 80 -2.10 -25.65 5.31
CA PHE A 80 -2.95 -24.64 4.65
C PHE A 80 -4.23 -24.43 5.45
N VAL A 81 -4.20 -23.43 6.32
CA VAL A 81 -5.40 -22.91 6.98
C VAL A 81 -5.96 -21.82 6.08
N VAL A 82 -7.16 -22.05 5.53
CA VAL A 82 -7.98 -20.94 5.06
C VAL A 82 -8.43 -20.25 6.34
N GLU A 83 -7.70 -19.22 6.77
CA GLU A 83 -8.24 -18.33 7.79
C GLU A 83 -9.56 -17.81 7.20
N PRO A 84 -10.70 -18.02 7.87
CA PRO A 84 -11.93 -17.39 7.43
C PRO A 84 -11.59 -15.91 7.37
N ILE A 85 -11.67 -15.35 6.16
CA ILE A 85 -11.63 -13.91 5.98
C ILE A 85 -12.78 -13.45 6.87
N GLU A 86 -12.46 -12.89 8.04
CA GLU A 86 -13.42 -12.06 8.73
C GLU A 86 -13.80 -11.06 7.66
N LYS A 87 -15.05 -11.17 7.18
CA LYS A 87 -15.71 -10.00 6.64
C LYS A 87 -15.63 -9.01 7.80
N TYR A 88 -14.58 -8.20 7.80
CA TYR A 88 -14.76 -6.82 8.14
C TYR A 88 -15.90 -6.41 7.23
N ASP A 89 -17.12 -6.45 7.79
CA ASP A 89 -18.17 -5.57 7.32
C ASP A 89 -17.44 -4.27 7.04
N GLU A 90 -17.57 -3.73 5.82
CA GLU A 90 -17.16 -2.37 5.55
C GLU A 90 -17.56 -1.61 6.80
N GLU A 91 -16.60 -1.16 7.61
CA GLU A 91 -16.91 -0.21 8.66
C GLU A 91 -17.59 0.85 7.83
N LYS A 92 -18.91 0.98 8.02
CA LYS A 92 -19.62 2.11 7.50
C LYS A 92 -18.81 3.23 8.07
N ASP A 93 -18.05 3.94 7.21
CA ASP A 93 -17.43 5.21 7.53
C ASP A 93 -18.44 5.87 8.46
N ASP A 94 -18.09 5.98 9.75
CA ASP A 94 -19.04 6.44 10.76
C ASP A 94 -19.59 7.74 10.20
N ASP A 95 -20.87 7.74 9.78
CA ASP A 95 -21.49 8.86 9.06
C ASP A 95 -21.19 10.10 9.91
N VAL A 96 -20.21 10.90 9.48
CA VAL A 96 -19.71 12.00 10.31
C VAL A 96 -20.91 12.91 10.49
N PRO A 97 -21.49 13.00 11.70
CA PRO A 97 -22.72 13.73 11.86
C PRO A 97 -22.45 15.18 11.49
N GLU A 98 -23.37 15.80 10.74
CA GLU A 98 -23.25 17.21 10.41
C GLU A 98 -22.91 17.99 11.68
N VAL A 99 -21.81 18.74 11.63
CA VAL A 99 -21.34 19.52 12.77
C VAL A 99 -22.40 20.58 13.07
N LYS A 100 -23.19 20.35 14.12
CA LYS A 100 -24.23 21.29 14.58
C LYS A 100 -23.62 22.27 15.59
N GLY A 101 -23.54 23.54 15.20
CA GLY A 101 -23.07 24.63 16.06
C GLY A 101 -21.67 25.13 15.70
N GLU A 102 -21.17 26.12 16.45
CA GLU A 102 -19.81 26.59 16.25
C GLU A 102 -18.79 25.58 16.81
N PRO A 103 -17.70 25.28 16.07
CA PRO A 103 -16.63 24.43 16.57
C PRO A 103 -16.07 24.99 17.88
N VAL A 104 -16.00 24.15 18.92
CA VAL A 104 -15.42 24.52 20.22
C VAL A 104 -13.96 24.88 20.04
N THR A 105 -13.21 24.05 19.32
CA THR A 105 -11.80 24.25 19.03
C THR A 105 -11.60 25.27 17.91
N LYS A 106 -10.71 26.24 18.12
CA LYS A 106 -10.27 27.21 17.14
C LYS A 106 -8.78 27.02 16.82
N ARG A 107 -8.33 27.59 15.69
CA ARG A 107 -6.91 27.60 15.33
C ARG A 107 -6.09 28.25 16.45
N GLY A 108 -4.99 27.61 16.84
CA GLY A 108 -4.16 28.02 17.96
C GLY A 108 -4.50 27.31 19.27
N ASP A 109 -5.64 26.65 19.40
CA ASP A 109 -6.00 25.91 20.60
C ASP A 109 -5.19 24.62 20.71
N VAL A 110 -4.58 24.41 21.89
CA VAL A 110 -3.83 23.20 22.24
C VAL A 110 -4.59 22.46 23.34
N TRP A 111 -4.99 21.24 23.03
CA TRP A 111 -5.59 20.31 23.97
C TRP A 111 -4.50 19.47 24.64
N LEU A 112 -4.55 19.41 25.98
CA LEU A 112 -3.68 18.56 26.78
C LEU A 112 -4.40 17.26 27.11
N LEU A 113 -3.80 16.14 26.73
CA LEU A 113 -4.32 14.79 26.88
C LEU A 113 -3.35 13.97 27.73
N GLY A 114 -3.17 14.39 28.98
CA GLY A 114 -2.11 13.87 29.86
C GLY A 114 -0.74 14.42 29.44
N GLU A 115 0.18 13.53 29.10
CA GLU A 115 1.52 13.91 28.57
C GLU A 115 1.47 14.27 27.06
N HIS A 116 0.33 14.02 26.39
CA HIS A 116 0.17 14.27 24.96
C HIS A 116 -0.46 15.65 24.69
N ARG A 117 -0.13 16.23 23.54
CA ARG A 117 -0.65 17.52 23.07
C ARG A 117 -1.27 17.33 21.69
N ALA A 118 -2.47 17.89 21.47
CA ALA A 118 -3.12 17.92 20.18
C ALA A 118 -3.54 19.36 19.87
N MET A 119 -3.22 19.87 18.69
CA MET A 119 -3.49 21.26 18.32
C MET A 119 -4.36 21.34 17.08
N CYS A 120 -5.31 22.29 17.08
CA CYS A 120 -5.89 22.79 15.84
C CYS A 120 -4.95 23.88 15.30
N GLY A 121 -4.16 23.55 14.31
CA GLY A 121 -3.11 24.41 13.75
C GLY A 121 -2.85 24.11 12.29
N ASP A 122 -1.96 24.90 11.70
CA ASP A 122 -1.43 24.68 10.37
C ASP A 122 -0.02 24.12 10.47
N SER A 123 0.17 22.87 10.08
CA SER A 123 1.47 22.19 10.16
C SER A 123 2.53 22.74 9.21
N THR A 124 2.17 23.67 8.31
CA THR A 124 3.12 24.39 7.45
C THR A 124 3.65 25.68 8.09
N MET A 125 2.99 26.16 9.16
CA MET A 125 3.30 27.43 9.80
C MET A 125 4.18 27.23 11.03
N ILE A 126 5.34 27.89 11.04
CA ILE A 126 6.34 27.75 12.10
C ILE A 126 5.79 28.13 13.48
N ASP A 127 5.01 29.21 13.58
CA ASP A 127 4.44 29.67 14.86
C ASP A 127 3.47 28.64 15.47
N ASP A 128 2.70 27.94 14.63
CA ASP A 128 1.75 26.91 15.07
C ASP A 128 2.51 25.66 15.55
N VAL A 129 3.54 25.23 14.81
CA VAL A 129 4.38 24.08 15.19
C VAL A 129 5.19 24.41 16.45
N GLU A 130 5.78 25.60 16.57
CA GLU A 130 6.51 26.02 17.78
C GLU A 130 5.64 25.95 19.03
N LYS A 131 4.40 26.46 18.92
CA LYS A 131 3.42 26.42 20.01
C LYS A 131 3.04 24.99 20.39
N LEU A 132 2.85 24.10 19.41
CA LEU A 132 2.57 22.68 19.63
C LEU A 132 3.77 21.91 20.20
N MET A 133 4.99 22.34 19.90
CA MET A 133 6.20 21.67 20.37
C MET A 133 6.65 22.15 21.77
N ASP A 134 6.26 23.34 22.21
CA ASP A 134 6.50 23.86 23.58
C ASP A 134 7.98 23.83 24.02
N GLY A 135 8.87 24.09 23.07
CA GLY A 135 10.32 24.01 23.28
C GLY A 135 10.93 22.59 23.17
N GLU A 136 10.10 21.56 23.04
CA GLU A 136 10.55 20.18 22.81
C GLU A 136 10.80 19.91 21.31
N LYS A 137 11.48 18.80 21.02
CA LYS A 137 11.73 18.32 19.65
C LYS A 137 11.44 16.83 19.51
N ALA A 138 10.96 16.41 18.35
CA ALA A 138 10.58 15.04 18.08
C ALA A 138 11.81 14.14 17.86
N ASP A 139 11.87 12.99 18.55
CA ASP A 139 12.82 11.91 18.24
C ASP A 139 12.41 11.12 16.99
N MET A 140 11.11 11.08 16.70
CA MET A 140 10.52 10.36 15.59
C MET A 140 9.26 11.07 15.09
N VAL A 141 9.05 11.06 13.78
CA VAL A 141 7.88 11.65 13.13
C VAL A 141 7.22 10.64 12.20
N PHE A 142 5.90 10.56 12.29
CA PHE A 142 5.03 9.93 11.29
C PHE A 142 4.15 11.02 10.70
N THR A 143 4.16 11.16 9.37
CA THR A 143 3.38 12.19 8.69
C THR A 143 2.74 11.66 7.42
N ASP A 144 1.52 12.12 7.17
CA ASP A 144 0.75 11.86 5.97
C ASP A 144 0.27 13.19 5.36
N PRO A 145 1.19 13.98 4.79
CA PRO A 145 0.86 15.29 4.23
C PRO A 145 0.09 15.16 2.92
N PRO A 146 -0.63 16.20 2.44
CA PRO A 146 -1.18 16.22 1.09
C PRO A 146 -0.13 15.90 0.01
N TYR A 147 -0.50 15.07 -0.97
CA TYR A 147 0.43 14.49 -1.95
C TYR A 147 0.53 15.26 -3.27
N GLY A 148 -0.25 16.32 -3.46
CA GLY A 148 -0.27 17.09 -4.71
C GLY A 148 -0.97 16.36 -5.86
N ILE A 149 -1.91 15.46 -5.57
CA ILE A 149 -2.61 14.65 -6.60
C ILE A 149 -4.09 15.03 -6.79
N SER A 150 -4.53 16.10 -6.13
CA SER A 150 -5.88 16.65 -6.17
C SER A 150 -6.92 15.59 -5.82
N VAL A 151 -6.77 14.95 -4.66
CA VAL A 151 -7.70 13.90 -4.19
C VAL A 151 -9.13 14.42 -4.19
N LYS A 152 -10.01 13.70 -4.90
CA LYS A 152 -11.45 13.90 -4.92
C LYS A 152 -12.15 12.56 -4.80
N ASN A 153 -12.91 12.35 -3.74
CA ASN A 153 -13.66 11.14 -3.48
C ASN A 153 -15.07 11.47 -2.95
N LYS A 154 -15.81 10.44 -2.52
CA LYS A 154 -17.18 10.64 -1.97
C LYS A 154 -17.20 11.43 -0.66
N MET A 155 -16.09 11.45 0.07
CA MET A 155 -15.93 12.15 1.36
C MET A 155 -15.52 13.62 1.17
N GLY A 156 -15.06 14.00 -0.01
CA GLY A 156 -14.75 15.38 -0.36
C GLY A 156 -13.50 15.54 -1.21
N GLU A 157 -12.94 16.74 -1.15
CA GLU A 157 -11.67 17.08 -1.78
C GLU A 157 -10.68 17.59 -0.72
N ILE A 158 -9.41 17.23 -0.87
CA ILE A 158 -8.35 17.79 -0.03
C ILE A 158 -8.00 19.17 -0.60
N LYS A 159 -8.15 20.20 0.23
CA LYS A 159 -7.85 21.59 -0.16
C LYS A 159 -6.33 21.77 -0.32
N ASN A 160 -5.92 22.49 -1.37
CA ASN A 160 -4.51 22.78 -1.71
C ASN A 160 -3.67 21.50 -1.97
N ASP A 161 -4.30 20.42 -2.42
CA ASP A 161 -3.64 19.18 -2.82
C ASP A 161 -3.33 19.16 -4.33
N ASP A 162 -3.22 20.31 -4.99
CA ASP A 162 -2.93 20.43 -6.42
C ASP A 162 -1.44 20.60 -6.75
N SER A 163 -0.59 20.71 -5.74
CA SER A 163 0.87 20.76 -5.84
C SER A 163 1.54 20.08 -4.63
N LEU A 164 2.86 19.87 -4.72
CA LEU A 164 3.68 19.37 -3.60
C LEU A 164 4.11 20.47 -2.62
N ASP A 165 3.50 21.67 -2.66
CA ASP A 165 3.92 22.79 -1.82
C ASP A 165 3.69 22.48 -0.34
N VAL A 166 2.49 21.97 0.02
CA VAL A 166 2.18 21.56 1.40
C VAL A 166 3.10 20.42 1.85
N PHE A 167 3.39 19.47 0.96
CA PHE A 167 4.35 18.39 1.24
C PHE A 167 5.72 18.95 1.59
N ARG A 168 6.25 19.86 0.76
CA ARG A 168 7.55 20.51 0.93
C ARG A 168 7.62 21.33 2.21
N ASP A 169 6.62 22.17 2.45
CA ASP A 169 6.56 23.02 3.64
C ASP A 169 6.51 22.16 4.91
N SER A 170 5.80 21.03 4.87
CA SER A 170 5.80 20.06 5.95
C SER A 170 7.20 19.51 6.20
N MET A 171 7.96 19.09 5.17
CA MET A 171 9.33 18.59 5.35
C MET A 171 10.25 19.61 6.04
N GLN A 172 10.11 20.90 5.70
CA GLN A 172 10.87 21.97 6.35
C GLN A 172 10.54 22.09 7.86
N GLN A 173 9.26 22.04 8.22
CA GLN A 173 8.86 22.09 9.63
C GLN A 173 9.37 20.86 10.39
N LEU A 174 9.24 19.67 9.79
CA LEU A 174 9.73 18.42 10.37
C LEU A 174 11.24 18.46 10.61
N TYR A 175 12.02 18.97 9.65
CA TYR A 175 13.46 19.15 9.84
C TYR A 175 13.80 20.11 10.98
N THR A 176 13.03 21.19 11.12
CA THR A 176 13.25 22.22 12.14
C THR A 176 12.96 21.72 13.57
N TYR A 177 11.87 20.96 13.73
CA TYR A 177 11.35 20.52 15.03
C TYR A 177 11.67 19.07 15.39
N SER A 178 12.49 18.40 14.59
CA SER A 178 13.03 17.09 14.96
C SER A 178 14.42 17.21 15.58
N LYS A 179 14.75 16.26 16.45
CA LYS A 179 16.08 16.13 17.04
C LYS A 179 17.11 15.71 15.99
N ASN A 180 18.37 15.86 16.34
CA ASN A 180 19.50 15.32 15.58
C ASN A 180 20.30 14.39 16.52
N PRO A 181 20.21 13.05 16.39
CA PRO A 181 19.50 12.33 15.32
C PRO A 181 17.98 12.20 15.54
N SER A 182 17.24 11.90 14.46
CA SER A 182 15.80 11.54 14.49
C SER A 182 15.38 10.67 13.30
N HIS A 183 14.23 10.01 13.41
CA HIS A 183 13.64 9.14 12.38
C HIS A 183 12.37 9.76 11.78
N ILE A 184 12.28 9.81 10.46
CA ILE A 184 11.15 10.43 9.74
C ILE A 184 10.50 9.41 8.81
N TYR A 185 9.18 9.28 8.94
CA TYR A 185 8.31 8.50 8.06
C TYR A 185 7.30 9.45 7.41
N ALA A 186 7.36 9.59 6.09
CA ALA A 186 6.47 10.46 5.32
C ALA A 186 5.81 9.68 4.18
N TRP A 187 4.49 9.56 4.21
CA TRP A 187 3.73 8.96 3.13
C TRP A 187 3.62 9.91 1.94
N CYS A 188 3.54 9.35 0.73
CA CYS A 188 3.42 10.13 -0.50
C CYS A 188 2.64 9.35 -1.57
N SER A 189 2.29 10.02 -2.67
CA SER A 189 1.66 9.34 -3.79
C SER A 189 2.64 8.45 -4.54
N SER A 190 2.19 7.24 -4.89
CA SER A 190 2.88 6.37 -5.85
C SER A 190 3.13 7.03 -7.22
N THR A 191 2.28 7.98 -7.63
CA THR A 191 2.42 8.69 -8.92
C THR A 191 3.44 9.82 -8.90
N LEU A 192 3.77 10.36 -7.71
CA LEU A 192 4.71 11.47 -7.51
C LEU A 192 5.86 11.07 -6.57
N ILE A 193 6.18 9.78 -6.54
CA ILE A 193 7.15 9.22 -5.60
C ILE A 193 8.58 9.75 -5.83
N LEU A 194 8.95 10.04 -7.08
CA LEU A 194 10.26 10.57 -7.42
C LEU A 194 10.37 12.03 -6.96
N GLU A 195 9.37 12.84 -7.25
CA GLU A 195 9.29 14.24 -6.84
C GLU A 195 9.25 14.37 -5.32
N SER A 196 8.37 13.61 -4.66
CA SER A 196 8.26 13.56 -3.20
C SER A 196 9.57 13.07 -2.56
N GLY A 197 10.19 12.03 -3.13
CA GLY A 197 11.47 11.50 -2.69
C GLY A 197 12.62 12.51 -2.84
N ASN A 198 12.64 13.29 -3.93
CA ASN A 198 13.62 14.36 -4.14
C ASN A 198 13.45 15.44 -3.08
N ILE A 199 12.22 15.92 -2.84
CA ILE A 199 11.91 16.91 -1.81
C ILE A 199 12.34 16.42 -0.44
N PHE A 200 11.95 15.20 -0.09
CA PHE A 200 12.31 14.56 1.18
C PHE A 200 13.85 14.51 1.36
N SER A 201 14.58 14.19 0.29
CA SER A 201 16.04 14.09 0.30
C SER A 201 16.76 15.45 0.40
N GLU A 202 16.06 16.58 0.22
CA GLU A 202 16.61 17.91 0.50
C GLU A 202 16.80 18.15 2.00
N TYR A 203 16.04 17.46 2.85
CA TYR A 203 16.02 17.63 4.31
C TYR A 203 16.54 16.41 5.08
N PHE A 204 16.33 15.21 4.57
CA PHE A 204 16.58 13.95 5.27
C PHE A 204 17.42 13.00 4.44
N ASP A 205 18.25 12.21 5.12
CA ASP A 205 18.99 11.12 4.48
C ASP A 205 18.03 9.92 4.25
N LEU A 206 17.48 9.84 3.04
CA LEU A 206 16.53 8.78 2.63
C LEU A 206 17.19 7.40 2.73
N LYS A 207 16.60 6.52 3.55
CA LYS A 207 17.11 5.16 3.80
C LYS A 207 16.32 4.09 3.09
N ASN A 208 15.00 4.17 3.13
CA ASN A 208 14.12 3.18 2.50
C ASN A 208 12.86 3.84 1.94
N ILE A 209 12.26 3.15 0.99
CA ILE A 209 10.88 3.38 0.56
C ILE A 209 10.11 2.12 0.96
N ILE A 210 9.20 2.28 1.92
CA ILE A 210 8.43 1.19 2.51
C ILE A 210 7.08 1.12 1.79
N PRO A 211 6.74 0.02 1.11
CA PRO A 211 5.40 -0.15 0.54
C PRO A 211 4.41 -0.53 1.65
N SER A 212 3.50 0.39 1.98
CA SER A 212 2.36 0.11 2.86
C SER A 212 1.28 -0.59 2.03
N MET A 213 1.19 -1.93 2.12
CA MET A 213 0.23 -2.71 1.34
C MET A 213 -1.16 -2.67 1.99
N HIS A 214 -2.18 -2.30 1.22
CA HIS A 214 -3.57 -2.33 1.65
C HIS A 214 -4.21 -3.67 1.25
N THR A 215 -4.71 -4.42 2.25
CA THR A 215 -5.27 -5.77 2.07
C THR A 215 -6.77 -5.77 1.74
N ASN A 216 -7.43 -4.61 1.71
CA ASN A 216 -8.87 -4.54 1.43
C ASN A 216 -9.17 -4.90 -0.04
N LEU A 217 -9.75 -6.08 -0.21
CA LEU A 217 -10.08 -6.75 -1.47
C LEU A 217 -11.33 -6.14 -2.13
N THR A 218 -11.18 -5.01 -2.83
CA THR A 218 -12.15 -4.60 -3.88
C THR A 218 -11.62 -4.95 -5.28
N THR A 219 -12.52 -5.41 -6.13
CA THR A 219 -12.22 -6.03 -7.42
C THR A 219 -11.45 -5.12 -8.38
N CYS A 220 -10.41 -5.66 -9.02
CA CYS A 220 -9.66 -5.01 -10.09
C CYS A 220 -10.50 -4.94 -11.37
N VAL A 221 -10.50 -3.81 -12.08
CA VAL A 221 -11.03 -3.72 -13.46
C VAL A 221 -9.84 -3.40 -14.38
N PRO A 222 -9.21 -4.40 -15.03
CA PRO A 222 -7.95 -4.26 -15.78
C PRO A 222 -8.05 -3.42 -17.08
N LYS A 223 -9.07 -2.59 -17.20
CA LYS A 223 -9.38 -1.88 -18.44
C LYS A 223 -8.42 -0.71 -18.72
N TYR A 224 -7.69 -0.23 -17.71
CA TYR A 224 -6.84 0.97 -17.84
C TYR A 224 -5.49 0.90 -17.10
N HIS A 225 -5.45 0.47 -15.83
CA HIS A 225 -4.21 0.38 -15.04
C HIS A 225 -4.31 -0.70 -13.96
N PHE A 226 -3.17 -1.11 -13.41
CA PHE A 226 -3.13 -1.96 -12.21
C PHE A 226 -3.72 -1.20 -11.01
N ARG A 227 -4.31 -1.94 -10.07
CA ARG A 227 -4.88 -1.33 -8.86
C ARG A 227 -3.77 -0.74 -7.99
N HIS A 228 -3.98 0.47 -7.51
CA HIS A 228 -3.15 1.05 -6.45
C HIS A 228 -3.50 0.34 -5.13
N ASN A 229 -2.72 -0.68 -4.79
CA ASN A 229 -2.88 -1.49 -3.57
C ASN A 229 -1.79 -1.20 -2.53
N TYR A 230 -1.03 -0.13 -2.73
CA TYR A 230 -0.05 0.30 -1.76
C TYR A 230 0.11 1.81 -1.77
N GLU A 231 0.56 2.33 -0.65
CA GLU A 231 1.04 3.69 -0.51
C GLU A 231 2.53 3.67 -0.10
N PRO A 232 3.40 4.37 -0.82
CA PRO A 232 4.81 4.45 -0.44
C PRO A 232 5.01 5.38 0.76
N CYS A 233 5.70 4.87 1.77
CA CYS A 233 6.24 5.65 2.88
C CYS A 233 7.75 5.85 2.68
N LEU A 234 8.18 7.10 2.59
CA LEU A 234 9.59 7.49 2.61
C LEU A 234 10.10 7.41 4.05
N PHE A 235 11.18 6.67 4.26
CA PHE A 235 11.84 6.57 5.56
C PHE A 235 13.26 7.15 5.49
N GLY A 236 13.57 8.08 6.38
CA GLY A 236 14.90 8.71 6.46
C GLY A 236 15.27 9.20 7.86
N MET A 237 16.43 9.86 7.94
CA MET A 237 17.00 10.34 9.20
C MET A 237 17.57 11.76 9.09
N ILE A 238 17.56 12.47 10.21
CA ILE A 238 18.41 13.65 10.44
C ILE A 238 19.70 13.19 11.15
N GLY A 239 20.87 13.64 10.71
CA GLY A 239 22.15 13.37 11.35
C GLY A 239 22.93 12.19 10.78
N GLU A 240 24.25 12.17 11.02
CA GLU A 240 25.11 11.04 10.65
C GLU A 240 24.83 9.82 11.54
N LYS A 241 24.89 8.63 10.93
CA LYS A 241 24.65 7.33 11.57
C LYS A 241 25.47 7.17 12.86
N PRO A 242 24.96 6.43 13.88
CA PRO A 242 25.82 5.91 14.93
C PRO A 242 26.92 5.00 14.38
#